data_AF-A0A7J8M8Q6-F1
#
_entry.id   AF-A0A7J8M8Q6-F1
#
_cell.length_a   1.000
_cell.length_b   1.000
_cell.length_c   1.000
_cell.angle_alpha   90.00
_cell.angle_beta   90.00
_cell.angle_gamma   90.00
#
_symmetry.space_group_name_H-M   'P 1'
#
loop_
_entity.id
_entity.type
_entity.pdbx_description
1 polymer ?
#
loop_
_entity_poly.entity_id
_entity_poly.type
_entity_poly.pdbx_seq_one_letter_code
_entity_poly.pdbx_strand_id
1 'polypeptide(L)'
;MLLSVLSEIEFLEYLEMRKIWVEEANSKVENSRAFFDKRISQEVSGDALGEEFKGYVFKIMGGCDKQGFPMKQGVLTPGRVRLLLHRGTPCFRGYGRRNGERRRKSVRGCIVSQDLSVLNLVIVKKGENDLPGLTDTEKPRMRG
;
A
#
# COMPACT_ATOMS: atom_id res chain seq x y z
N MET A 1 -31.26 -6.93 -28.46
CA MET A 1 -31.09 -7.55 -27.12
C MET A 1 -29.70 -7.15 -26.64
N LEU A 2 -29.64 -6.07 -25.86
CA LEU A 2 -29.29 -6.13 -24.41
C LEU A 2 -27.80 -6.49 -24.25
N LEU A 3 -26.84 -5.55 -24.37
CA LEU A 3 -26.61 -4.36 -23.53
C LEU A 3 -26.34 -4.65 -22.04
N SER A 4 -25.87 -5.86 -21.68
CA SER A 4 -25.67 -6.21 -20.24
C SER A 4 -24.44 -7.05 -19.88
N VAL A 5 -23.39 -7.14 -20.71
CA VAL A 5 -22.20 -7.96 -20.36
C VAL A 5 -20.90 -7.14 -20.18
N LEU A 6 -20.92 -5.84 -20.45
CA LEU A 6 -19.71 -5.00 -20.39
C LEU A 6 -19.42 -4.42 -19.00
N SER A 7 -20.26 -4.62 -17.99
CA SER A 7 -20.05 -4.03 -16.66
C SER A 7 -19.27 -4.89 -15.66
N GLU A 8 -18.93 -6.15 -16.00
CA GLU A 8 -18.17 -7.04 -15.10
C GLU A 8 -16.70 -7.22 -15.52
N ILE A 9 -16.35 -6.84 -16.76
CA ILE A 9 -15.01 -7.09 -17.32
C ILE A 9 -14.00 -5.99 -16.95
N GLU A 10 -14.44 -4.74 -16.78
CA GLU A 10 -13.54 -3.63 -16.43
C GLU A 10 -12.98 -3.69 -14.99
N PHE A 11 -13.59 -4.47 -14.09
CA PHE A 11 -13.16 -4.53 -12.69
C PHE A 11 -11.94 -5.45 -12.47
N LEU A 12 -11.57 -6.28 -13.45
CA LEU A 12 -10.52 -7.29 -13.34
C LEU A 12 -9.19 -6.91 -14.03
N GLU A 13 -9.18 -5.90 -14.90
CA GLU A 13 -7.95 -5.47 -15.61
C GLU A 13 -6.99 -4.64 -14.72
N TYR A 14 -7.46 -4.04 -13.62
CA TYR A 14 -6.64 -3.12 -12.82
C TYR A 14 -5.73 -3.76 -11.75
N LEU A 15 -5.33 -5.01 -11.95
CA LEU A 15 -4.34 -5.74 -11.13
C LEU A 15 -3.07 -6.16 -11.91
N GLU A 16 -2.99 -5.81 -13.20
CA GLU A 16 -2.03 -6.37 -14.15
C GLU A 16 -0.65 -5.69 -14.10
N MET A 17 -0.60 -4.43 -13.69
CA MET A 17 0.64 -3.67 -13.53
C MET A 17 1.26 -3.95 -12.14
N ARG A 18 1.81 -5.16 -11.93
CA ARG A 18 2.64 -5.48 -10.75
C ARG A 18 4.02 -4.82 -10.83
N LYS A 19 4.05 -3.51 -11.03
CA LYS A 19 5.27 -2.71 -10.96
C LYS A 19 5.35 -2.01 -9.62
N ILE A 20 6.55 -2.00 -9.07
CA ILE A 20 6.88 -1.24 -7.89
C ILE A 20 7.60 -0.01 -8.39
N TRP A 21 6.99 1.15 -8.21
CA TRP A 21 7.62 2.43 -8.44
C TRP A 21 7.99 3.02 -7.08
N VAL A 22 9.25 3.44 -6.94
CA VAL A 22 9.73 4.11 -5.73
C VAL A 22 9.97 5.55 -6.11
N GLU A 23 9.09 6.43 -5.64
CA GLU A 23 9.28 7.86 -5.76
C GLU A 23 9.83 8.38 -4.44
N GLU A 24 10.97 9.08 -4.51
CA GLU A 24 11.47 9.84 -3.38
C GLU A 24 10.67 11.14 -3.27
N ALA A 25 9.77 11.22 -2.29
CA ALA A 25 9.09 12.45 -1.92
C ALA A 25 10.07 13.41 -1.19
N ASN A 26 11.19 13.76 -1.82
CA ASN A 26 12.28 14.53 -1.20
C ASN A 26 12.08 16.06 -1.27
N SER A 27 11.04 16.58 -1.94
CA SER A 27 10.81 18.04 -2.06
C SER A 27 9.40 18.55 -1.71
N LYS A 28 8.43 17.70 -1.36
CA LYS A 28 7.01 18.08 -1.15
C LYS A 28 6.47 17.66 0.22
N VAL A 29 7.03 18.23 1.31
CA VAL A 29 6.56 17.99 2.70
C VAL A 29 5.13 18.53 2.93
N GLU A 30 4.63 19.41 2.07
CA GLU A 30 3.28 20.01 2.19
C GLU A 30 2.13 19.01 1.87
N ASN A 31 2.34 18.04 0.97
CA ASN A 31 1.27 17.19 0.42
C ASN A 31 1.03 15.86 1.16
N SER A 32 1.89 15.51 2.12
CA SER A 32 1.76 14.26 2.88
C SER A 32 0.58 14.25 3.86
N ARG A 33 0.03 15.45 4.15
CA ARG A 33 -1.07 15.65 5.11
C ARG A 33 -2.35 14.91 4.72
N ALA A 34 -2.59 14.72 3.42
CA ALA A 34 -3.78 14.02 2.92
C ALA A 34 -3.86 12.54 3.36
N PHE A 35 -2.72 11.93 3.72
CA PHE A 35 -2.64 10.54 4.16
C PHE A 35 -2.71 10.37 5.67
N PHE A 36 -2.54 11.43 6.46
CA PHE A 36 -2.57 11.31 7.92
C PHE A 36 -3.95 10.90 8.42
N ASP A 37 -3.97 10.16 9.52
CA ASP A 37 -5.16 9.56 10.15
C ASP A 37 -5.94 8.56 9.27
N LYS A 38 -5.44 8.28 8.07
CA LYS A 38 -5.94 7.17 7.25
C LYS A 38 -5.41 5.85 7.78
N ARG A 39 -6.20 4.81 7.57
CA ARG A 39 -5.88 3.43 7.96
C ARG A 39 -5.38 2.63 6.76
N ILE A 40 -4.57 1.61 7.03
CA ILE A 40 -4.27 0.57 6.03
C ILE A 40 -5.57 0.04 5.42
N SER A 41 -5.54 -0.19 4.11
CA SER A 41 -6.64 -0.60 3.23
C SER A 41 -7.68 0.47 2.94
N GLN A 42 -7.52 1.71 3.40
CA GLN A 42 -8.36 2.83 2.96
C GLN A 42 -7.91 3.36 1.59
N GLU A 43 -8.89 3.82 0.83
CA GLU A 43 -8.71 4.52 -0.43
C GLU A 43 -8.54 6.02 -0.18
N VAL A 44 -7.62 6.64 -0.93
CA VAL A 44 -7.25 8.06 -0.85
C VAL A 44 -7.12 8.59 -2.27
N SER A 45 -7.59 9.81 -2.49
CA SER A 45 -7.41 10.48 -3.78
C SER A 45 -5.95 10.86 -4.00
N GLY A 46 -5.46 10.62 -5.22
CA GLY A 46 -4.15 11.02 -5.70
C GLY A 46 -4.01 12.52 -5.98
N ASP A 47 -5.12 13.26 -6.08
CA ASP A 47 -5.12 14.68 -6.42
C ASP A 47 -4.25 15.53 -5.49
N ALA A 48 -4.13 15.11 -4.23
CA ALA A 48 -3.34 15.79 -3.22
C ALA A 48 -1.81 15.60 -3.38
N LEU A 49 -1.35 14.62 -4.15
CA LEU A 49 0.09 14.36 -4.35
C LEU A 49 0.69 15.30 -5.42
N GLY A 50 -0.07 15.59 -6.48
CA GLY A 50 0.31 16.47 -7.57
C GLY A 50 -0.60 16.32 -8.78
N GLU A 51 -0.45 17.22 -9.75
CA GLU A 51 -1.25 17.25 -10.98
C GLU A 51 -1.11 15.98 -11.83
N GLU A 52 0.06 15.33 -11.77
CA GLU A 52 0.35 14.05 -12.45
C GLU A 52 -0.53 12.90 -11.93
N PHE A 53 -0.95 12.97 -10.67
CA PHE A 53 -1.74 11.95 -10.00
C PHE A 53 -3.24 12.28 -9.97
N LYS A 54 -3.68 13.26 -10.76
CA LYS A 54 -5.07 13.69 -10.80
C LYS A 54 -5.98 12.58 -11.32
N GLY A 55 -7.08 12.33 -10.60
CA GLY A 55 -8.04 11.28 -10.90
C GLY A 55 -7.59 9.86 -10.49
N TYR A 56 -6.36 9.68 -10.01
CA TYR A 56 -5.92 8.40 -9.49
C TYR A 56 -6.52 8.13 -8.10
N VAL A 57 -6.92 6.88 -7.88
CA VAL A 57 -7.31 6.41 -6.54
C VAL A 57 -6.28 5.42 -6.03
N PHE A 58 -5.68 5.74 -4.88
CA PHE A 58 -4.69 4.93 -4.22
C PHE A 58 -5.27 4.22 -3.00
N LYS A 59 -4.91 2.96 -2.81
CA LYS A 59 -5.15 2.20 -1.60
C LYS A 59 -3.87 2.07 -0.80
N ILE A 60 -3.94 2.40 0.49
CA ILE A 60 -2.79 2.25 1.41
C ILE A 60 -2.61 0.77 1.74
N MET A 61 -1.56 0.14 1.23
CA MET A 61 -1.29 -1.29 1.50
C MET A 61 -0.45 -1.50 2.77
N GLY A 62 0.31 -0.49 3.19
CA GLY A 62 1.12 -0.54 4.39
C GLY A 62 2.24 0.48 4.36
N GLY A 63 3.31 0.20 5.10
CA GLY A 63 4.47 1.08 5.16
C GLY A 63 5.46 0.61 6.23
N CYS A 64 6.56 1.35 6.33
CA CYS A 64 7.61 1.15 7.31
C CYS A 64 7.88 2.45 8.08
N ASP A 65 8.06 2.31 9.39
CA ASP A 65 8.55 3.38 10.26
C ASP A 65 10.03 3.71 9.93
N LYS A 66 10.54 4.87 10.36
CA LYS A 66 11.95 5.30 10.20
C LYS A 66 12.98 4.29 10.70
N GLN A 67 12.61 3.45 11.67
CA GLN A 67 13.49 2.39 12.18
C GLN A 67 13.25 1.02 11.50
N GLY A 68 12.47 0.99 10.41
CA GLY A 68 12.19 -0.21 9.63
C GLY A 68 11.11 -1.13 10.24
N PHE A 69 10.37 -0.68 11.26
CA PHE A 69 9.26 -1.47 11.79
C PHE A 69 8.06 -1.43 10.83
N PRO A 70 7.57 -2.59 10.35
CA PRO A 70 6.46 -2.63 9.41
C PRO A 70 5.14 -2.30 10.11
N MET A 71 4.22 -1.69 9.36
CA MET A 71 2.84 -1.50 9.79
C MET A 71 2.08 -2.84 9.81
N LYS A 72 1.18 -2.99 10.79
CA LYS A 72 0.31 -4.16 10.93
C LYS A 72 -1.17 -3.77 10.90
N GLN A 73 -1.91 -4.35 9.95
CA GLN A 73 -3.36 -4.20 9.88
C GLN A 73 -4.04 -4.76 11.14
N GLY A 74 -5.07 -4.06 11.62
CA GLY A 74 -5.83 -4.42 12.83
C GLY A 74 -5.29 -3.83 14.13
N VAL A 75 -4.13 -3.16 14.11
CA VAL A 75 -3.57 -2.46 15.27
C VAL A 75 -3.96 -0.98 15.18
N LEU A 76 -5.05 -0.59 15.83
CA LEU A 76 -5.67 0.75 15.74
C LEU A 76 -4.93 1.82 16.56
N THR A 77 -3.61 1.90 16.41
CA THR A 77 -2.78 2.92 17.04
C THR A 77 -1.93 3.61 15.98
N PRO A 78 -1.65 4.92 16.11
CA PRO A 78 -0.66 5.56 15.27
C PRO A 78 0.74 5.07 15.62
N GLY A 79 1.05 4.86 16.91
CA GLY A 79 2.38 4.47 17.38
C GLY A 79 2.75 3.00 17.22
N ARG A 80 3.84 2.60 17.90
CA ARG A 80 4.35 1.21 17.93
C ARG A 80 3.81 0.45 19.13
N VAL A 81 3.50 -0.83 18.91
CA VAL A 81 3.02 -1.74 19.96
C VAL A 81 3.83 -3.05 19.90
N ARG A 82 4.08 -3.66 21.05
CA ARG A 82 4.75 -4.98 21.13
C ARG A 82 3.70 -6.08 21.19
N LEU A 83 3.61 -6.87 20.12
CA LEU A 83 2.66 -7.98 20.00
C LEU A 83 3.36 -9.33 19.97
N LEU A 84 2.68 -10.36 20.48
CA LEU A 84 3.14 -11.75 20.41
C LEU A 84 2.68 -12.38 19.10
N LEU A 85 3.58 -12.46 18.11
CA LEU A 85 3.28 -12.95 16.76
C LEU A 85 3.57 -14.45 16.62
N HIS A 86 2.79 -15.12 15.78
CA HIS A 86 2.98 -16.51 15.38
C HIS A 86 3.57 -16.60 13.97
N ARG A 87 4.20 -17.73 13.63
CA ARG A 87 4.82 -17.94 12.32
C ARG A 87 3.81 -17.73 11.19
N GLY A 88 4.18 -16.95 10.17
CA GLY A 88 3.32 -16.67 9.00
C GLY A 88 2.40 -15.46 9.18
N THR A 89 2.29 -14.88 10.39
CA THR A 89 1.59 -13.60 10.56
C THR A 89 2.35 -12.48 9.83
N PRO A 90 1.66 -11.47 9.27
CA PRO A 90 2.30 -10.22 8.85
C PRO A 90 3.26 -9.69 9.94
N CYS A 91 4.42 -9.17 9.51
CA CYS A 91 5.54 -8.74 10.35
C CYS A 91 6.38 -9.89 10.99
N PHE A 92 5.99 -11.16 10.80
CA PHE A 92 6.79 -12.32 11.23
C PHE A 92 6.71 -13.50 10.24
N ARG A 93 7.64 -13.51 9.29
CA ARG A 93 7.80 -14.61 8.31
C ARG A 93 8.09 -15.97 8.98
N GLY A 94 8.92 -15.97 10.02
CA GLY A 94 9.19 -17.17 10.84
C GLY A 94 9.90 -18.32 10.12
N TYR A 95 10.61 -18.05 9.02
CA TYR A 95 11.50 -19.03 8.39
C TYR A 95 12.66 -19.38 9.32
N GLY A 96 13.01 -20.67 9.40
CA GLY A 96 14.13 -21.18 10.23
C GLY A 96 13.87 -21.22 11.73
N ARG A 97 12.61 -21.15 12.17
CA ARG A 97 12.21 -21.19 13.59
C ARG A 97 11.55 -22.52 13.96
N ARG A 98 11.57 -22.87 15.25
CA ARG A 98 10.93 -24.10 15.74
C ARG A 98 9.42 -24.01 15.52
N ASN A 99 8.79 -25.15 15.24
CA ASN A 99 7.35 -25.22 15.11
C ASN A 99 6.69 -24.79 16.43
N GLY A 100 5.65 -23.95 16.34
CA GLY A 100 4.97 -23.38 17.50
C GLY A 100 5.67 -22.18 18.15
N GLU A 101 6.85 -21.75 17.68
CA GLU A 101 7.55 -20.59 18.25
C GLU A 101 6.74 -19.31 18.03
N ARG A 102 6.47 -18.60 19.14
CA ARG A 102 5.88 -17.27 19.14
C ARG A 102 6.90 -16.26 19.62
N ARG A 103 6.97 -15.10 18.96
CA ARG A 103 7.94 -14.06 19.31
C ARG A 103 7.25 -12.73 19.55
N ARG A 104 7.58 -12.08 20.68
CA ARG A 104 7.15 -10.72 20.96
C ARG A 104 8.01 -9.76 20.12
N LYS A 105 7.37 -9.05 19.19
CA LYS A 105 8.03 -8.08 18.30
C LYS A 105 7.31 -6.73 18.37
N SER A 106 8.07 -5.65 18.21
CA SER A 106 7.51 -4.32 18.00
C SER A 106 7.00 -4.20 16.57
N VAL A 107 5.78 -3.71 16.41
CA VAL A 107 5.16 -3.44 15.10
C VAL A 107 4.57 -2.04 15.12
N ARG A 108 4.51 -1.38 13.96
CA ARG A 108 3.80 -0.10 13.81
C ARG A 108 2.31 -0.38 13.64
N GLY A 109 1.46 0.47 14.20
CA GLY A 109 0.02 0.33 13.99
C GLY A 109 -0.42 0.68 12.57
N CYS A 110 -1.72 0.59 12.33
CA CYS A 110 -2.30 0.74 10.99
C CYS A 110 -2.69 2.16 10.63
N ILE A 111 -2.57 3.12 11.55
CA ILE A 111 -2.88 4.54 11.31
C ILE A 111 -1.60 5.22 10.80
N VAL A 112 -1.74 5.95 9.70
CA VAL A 112 -0.65 6.68 9.06
C VAL A 112 -0.32 7.94 9.85
N SER A 113 0.97 8.16 10.11
CA SER A 113 1.48 9.35 10.79
C SER A 113 2.83 9.79 10.21
N GLN A 114 3.33 10.93 10.68
CA GLN A 114 4.59 11.56 10.24
C GLN A 114 5.87 10.75 10.56
N ASP A 115 5.78 9.72 11.41
CA ASP A 115 6.93 8.90 11.78
C ASP A 115 7.26 7.81 10.75
N LEU A 116 6.44 7.69 9.70
CA LEU A 116 6.70 6.75 8.64
C LEU A 116 7.84 7.25 7.76
N SER A 117 8.69 6.32 7.32
CA SER A 117 9.71 6.59 6.31
C SER A 117 9.27 6.21 4.92
N VAL A 118 8.45 5.16 4.80
CA VAL A 118 7.96 4.66 3.51
C VAL A 118 6.49 4.31 3.65
N LEU A 119 5.68 4.73 2.68
CA LEU A 119 4.30 4.32 2.50
C LEU A 119 4.18 3.49 1.22
N ASN A 120 3.50 2.35 1.32
CA ASN A 120 3.23 1.48 0.19
C ASN A 120 1.80 1.76 -0.29
N LEU A 121 1.68 2.30 -1.50
CA LEU A 121 0.40 2.57 -2.16
C LEU A 121 0.21 1.62 -3.34
N VAL A 122 -1.05 1.28 -3.62
CA VAL A 122 -1.45 0.53 -4.82
C VAL A 122 -2.53 1.31 -5.54
N ILE A 123 -2.43 1.43 -6.85
CA ILE A 123 -3.45 2.07 -7.69
C ILE A 123 -4.66 1.13 -7.77
N VAL A 124 -5.84 1.66 -7.44
CA VAL A 124 -7.13 0.97 -7.61
C VAL A 124 -7.83 1.44 -8.87
N LYS A 125 -7.72 2.73 -9.20
CA LYS A 125 -8.29 3.33 -10.41
C LYS A 125 -7.25 4.20 -11.11
N LYS A 126 -7.16 4.07 -12.44
CA LYS A 126 -6.37 4.97 -13.28
C LYS A 126 -6.94 6.38 -13.21
N GLY A 127 -6.06 7.37 -13.18
CA GLY A 127 -6.42 8.75 -13.45
C GLY A 127 -6.40 9.07 -14.94
N GLU A 128 -6.46 10.36 -15.24
CA GLU A 128 -6.57 10.89 -16.60
C GLU A 128 -5.24 10.80 -17.37
N ASN A 129 -4.12 11.06 -16.68
CA ASN A 129 -2.79 11.08 -17.28
C ASN A 129 -2.05 9.75 -17.06
N ASP A 130 -1.25 9.34 -18.03
CA ASP A 130 -0.35 8.20 -17.87
C ASP A 130 0.89 8.54 -17.04
N LEU A 131 1.26 7.64 -16.15
CA LEU A 131 2.44 7.78 -15.29
C LEU A 131 3.63 7.03 -15.92
N PRO A 132 4.71 7.74 -16.29
CA PRO A 132 5.86 7.12 -16.93
C PRO A 132 6.49 6.07 -16.01
N GLY A 133 6.77 4.89 -16.56
CA GLY A 133 7.36 3.78 -15.81
C GLY A 133 6.37 2.95 -14.98
N LEU A 134 5.20 3.49 -14.61
CA LEU A 134 4.17 2.75 -13.87
C LEU A 134 3.08 2.19 -14.79
N THR A 135 2.31 3.05 -15.47
CA THR A 135 1.20 2.64 -16.36
C THR A 135 1.59 2.48 -17.84
N ASP A 136 2.79 2.93 -18.22
CA ASP A 136 3.23 2.97 -19.63
C ASP A 136 3.61 1.60 -20.23
N THR A 137 4.03 0.64 -19.41
CA THR A 137 4.54 -0.65 -19.90
C THR A 137 3.85 -1.84 -19.25
N GLU A 138 3.27 -2.72 -20.04
CA GLU A 138 2.64 -3.93 -19.52
C GLU A 138 3.67 -5.03 -19.28
N LYS A 139 3.62 -5.64 -18.08
CA LYS A 139 4.50 -6.76 -17.73
C LYS A 139 3.67 -8.05 -17.70
N PRO A 140 4.00 -9.07 -18.52
CA PRO A 140 3.23 -10.30 -18.54
C PRO A 140 3.34 -11.05 -17.21
N ARG A 141 2.32 -11.87 -16.91
CA ARG A 141 2.31 -12.73 -15.73
C ARG A 141 3.45 -13.75 -15.83
N MET A 142 4.21 -13.89 -14.74
CA MET A 142 5.39 -14.77 -14.72
C MET A 142 5.02 -16.26 -14.83
N ARG A 143 3.82 -16.65 -14.38
CA ARG A 143 3.31 -18.02 -14.45
C ARG A 143 1.81 -17.96 -14.79
N GLY A 144 1.36 -18.88 -15.64
CA GLY A 144 -0.05 -19.12 -15.99
C GLY A 144 -0.76 -19.99 -14.96
#